data_AF-A0A0M8XJQ5-F1
#
_entry.id   AF-A0A0M8XJQ5-F1
#
_cell.length_a   1.000
_cell.length_b   1.000
_cell.length_c   1.000
_cell.angle_alpha   90.00
_cell.angle_beta   90.00
_cell.angle_gamma   90.00
#
_symmetry.space_group_name_H-M   'P 1'
#
loop_
_entity.id
_entity.type
_entity.pdbx_description
1 polymer ?
#
loop_
_entity_poly.entity_id
_entity_poly.type
_entity_poly.pdbx_seq_one_letter_code
_entity_poly.pdbx_strand_id
1 'polypeptide(L)'
;REPLELLDEIEQRIGLRPTPLNWPVGIAGDFRGLIDRGTGVYTKMTRTPGGASKALEQTLSAQEAARIEGEEWEQASEEIELLGEIGADFDHDSFMAGESSPVLFGAALPNFGVGQLLETIVGLAPAPTAKPDTKDQPRPVDAPFSGQVFKMQANMDKNHRDRMAFVRISSGRFDRGMVLTHAATGRPFATKYSQAVFGSERST
;
A
#
# COMPACT_ATOMS: atom_id res chain seq x y z
N ARG A 1 -1.08 21.61 -9.20
CA ARG A 1 -1.49 20.52 -10.11
C ARG A 1 -2.77 20.00 -9.52
N GLU A 2 -3.80 20.00 -10.32
CA GLU A 2 -5.13 19.64 -9.88
C GLU A 2 -5.24 18.13 -9.67
N PRO A 3 -6.12 17.65 -8.76
CA PRO A 3 -6.29 16.23 -8.50
C PRO A 3 -6.59 15.40 -9.75
N LEU A 4 -7.46 15.90 -10.64
CA LEU A 4 -7.79 15.23 -11.90
C LEU A 4 -6.57 15.09 -12.83
N GLU A 5 -5.75 16.14 -12.97
CA GLU A 5 -4.51 16.08 -13.76
C GLU A 5 -3.50 15.05 -13.23
N LEU A 6 -3.54 14.77 -11.92
CA LEU A 6 -2.69 13.74 -11.32
C LEU A 6 -3.18 12.34 -11.69
N LEU A 7 -4.49 12.12 -11.78
CA LEU A 7 -5.05 10.85 -12.26
C LEU A 7 -4.67 10.62 -13.72
N ASP A 8 -4.85 11.63 -14.57
CA ASP A 8 -4.47 11.54 -15.99
C ASP A 8 -2.99 11.20 -16.16
N GLU A 9 -2.11 11.78 -15.35
CA GLU A 9 -0.69 11.45 -15.41
C GLU A 9 -0.40 10.02 -14.96
N ILE A 10 -1.08 9.52 -13.92
CA ILE A 10 -0.96 8.12 -13.48
C ILE A 10 -1.33 7.20 -14.64
N GLU A 11 -2.46 7.46 -15.29
CA GLU A 11 -2.90 6.64 -16.42
C GLU A 11 -1.91 6.71 -17.59
N GLN A 12 -1.49 7.92 -17.98
CA GLN A 12 -0.58 8.11 -19.11
C GLN A 12 0.82 7.52 -18.89
N ARG A 13 1.36 7.60 -17.67
CA ARG A 13 2.73 7.14 -17.37
C ARG A 13 2.80 5.68 -16.93
N ILE A 14 1.81 5.20 -16.20
CA ILE A 14 1.80 3.88 -15.57
C ILE A 14 0.96 2.90 -16.40
N GLY A 15 -0.06 3.36 -17.12
CA GLY A 15 -0.95 2.53 -17.92
C GLY A 15 -2.01 1.80 -17.11
N LEU A 16 -2.30 2.27 -15.89
CA LEU A 16 -3.34 1.73 -15.01
C LEU A 16 -4.45 2.76 -14.85
N ARG A 17 -5.71 2.31 -14.91
CA ARG A 17 -6.86 3.18 -14.64
C ARG A 17 -6.88 3.59 -13.16
N PRO A 18 -6.78 4.88 -12.81
CA PRO A 18 -6.89 5.32 -11.43
C PRO A 18 -8.33 5.16 -10.94
N THR A 19 -8.51 4.60 -9.74
CA THR A 19 -9.82 4.49 -9.08
C THR A 19 -9.74 5.12 -7.69
N PRO A 20 -9.90 6.44 -7.56
CA PRO A 20 -9.81 7.12 -6.27
C PRO A 20 -10.80 6.58 -5.25
N LEU A 21 -10.35 6.29 -4.03
CA LEU A 21 -11.22 5.87 -2.92
C LEU A 21 -11.64 7.06 -2.04
N ASN A 22 -10.83 8.11 -2.04
CA ASN A 22 -11.11 9.38 -1.41
C ASN A 22 -10.77 10.51 -2.39
N TRP A 23 -11.22 11.73 -2.06
CA TRP A 23 -10.99 12.91 -2.87
C TRP A 23 -10.55 14.08 -2.01
N PRO A 24 -9.53 14.87 -2.40
CA PRO A 24 -9.07 16.01 -1.62
C PRO A 24 -10.05 17.17 -1.74
N VAL A 25 -10.26 17.88 -0.62
CA VAL A 25 -10.87 19.21 -0.61
C VAL A 25 -9.74 20.23 -0.49
N GLY A 26 -9.68 21.16 -1.44
CA GLY A 26 -8.57 22.11 -1.55
C GLY A 26 -7.40 21.58 -2.38
N ILE A 27 -6.59 22.51 -2.86
CA ILE A 27 -5.43 22.23 -3.72
C ILE A 27 -4.13 22.02 -2.93
N ALA A 28 -3.07 21.63 -3.63
CA ALA A 28 -1.73 21.60 -3.05
C ALA A 28 -1.35 22.99 -2.48
N GLY A 29 -1.04 23.03 -1.18
CA GLY A 29 -0.75 24.27 -0.45
C GLY A 29 -1.91 24.72 0.45
N ASP A 30 -3.15 24.52 0.01
CA ASP A 30 -4.39 24.78 0.77
C ASP A 30 -5.24 23.51 0.94
N PHE A 31 -4.57 22.37 1.19
CA PHE A 31 -5.24 21.11 1.40
C PHE A 31 -6.01 21.13 2.73
N ARG A 32 -7.34 20.95 2.67
CA ARG A 32 -8.25 21.15 3.80
C ARG A 32 -8.79 19.86 4.40
N GLY A 33 -8.89 18.79 3.61
CA GLY A 33 -9.42 17.52 4.10
C GLY A 33 -9.65 16.51 2.98
N LEU A 34 -10.35 15.43 3.31
CA LEU A 34 -10.67 14.34 2.38
C LEU A 34 -12.15 13.99 2.47
N ILE A 35 -12.77 13.76 1.31
CA ILE A 35 -14.08 13.14 1.17
C ILE A 35 -13.86 11.66 0.88
N ASP A 36 -14.45 10.78 1.68
CA ASP A 36 -14.52 9.36 1.34
C ASP A 36 -15.56 9.17 0.22
N ARG A 37 -15.17 8.63 -0.93
CA ARG A 37 -16.07 8.54 -2.10
C ARG A 37 -17.18 7.52 -1.92
N GLY A 38 -16.96 6.46 -1.13
CA GLY A 38 -17.95 5.41 -0.90
C GLY A 38 -19.06 5.84 0.06
N THR A 39 -18.72 6.68 1.04
CA THR A 39 -19.64 7.08 2.12
C THR A 39 -20.07 8.55 2.05
N GLY A 40 -19.36 9.39 1.29
CA GLY A 40 -19.56 10.84 1.25
C GLY A 40 -19.09 11.55 2.52
N VAL A 41 -18.44 10.85 3.46
CA VAL A 41 -18.03 11.41 4.74
C VAL A 41 -16.82 12.33 4.55
N TYR A 42 -16.95 13.57 5.01
CA TYR A 42 -15.84 14.54 5.02
C TYR A 42 -15.03 14.47 6.30
N THR A 43 -13.72 14.36 6.16
CA THR A 43 -12.76 14.51 7.26
C THR A 43 -11.92 15.76 7.03
N LYS A 44 -12.16 16.79 7.84
CA LYS A 44 -11.38 18.03 7.85
C LYS A 44 -10.03 17.78 8.51
N MET A 45 -8.97 18.29 7.90
CA MET A 45 -7.61 18.33 8.42
C MET A 45 -7.32 19.71 9.03
N THR A 46 -6.86 19.73 10.28
CA THR A 46 -6.29 20.95 10.89
C THR A 46 -4.83 20.69 11.27
N ARG A 47 -3.91 21.45 10.68
CA ARG A 47 -2.48 21.35 11.00
C ARG A 47 -2.20 21.85 12.41
N THR A 48 -1.33 21.15 13.12
CA THR A 48 -0.86 21.58 14.44
C THR A 48 0.29 22.59 14.30
N PRO A 49 0.48 23.51 15.28
CA PRO A 49 1.54 24.51 15.21
C PRO A 49 2.91 23.88 14.98
N GLY A 50 3.60 24.33 13.93
CA GLY A 50 4.93 23.84 13.56
C GLY A 50 5.00 22.37 13.13
N GLY A 51 3.86 21.68 12.94
CA GLY A 51 3.85 20.24 12.63
C GLY A 51 4.37 19.36 13.77
N ALA A 52 4.29 19.83 15.02
CA ALA A 52 4.83 19.16 16.19
C ALA A 52 4.13 17.82 16.51
N SER A 53 2.91 17.61 15.99
CA SER A 53 2.13 16.39 16.17
C SER A 53 1.26 16.10 14.94
N LYS A 54 0.62 14.91 14.92
CA LYS A 54 -0.37 14.52 13.90
C LYS A 54 -1.44 15.63 13.74
N ALA A 55 -1.86 15.89 12.50
CA ALA A 55 -2.99 16.78 12.24
C ALA A 55 -4.24 16.33 12.99
N LEU A 56 -5.04 17.30 13.43
CA LEU A 56 -6.34 17.02 14.00
C LEU A 56 -7.30 16.66 12.87
N GLU A 57 -8.08 15.63 13.10
CA GLU A 57 -9.07 15.10 12.17
C GLU A 57 -10.45 15.38 12.77
N GLN A 58 -11.33 16.01 12.00
CA GLN A 58 -12.71 16.25 12.40
C GLN A 58 -13.65 15.76 11.31
N THR A 59 -14.50 14.81 11.64
CA THR A 59 -15.58 14.36 10.75
C THR A 59 -16.71 15.38 10.76
N LEU A 60 -17.17 15.77 9.58
CA LEU A 60 -18.27 16.71 9.37
C LEU A 60 -19.30 16.10 8.42
N SER A 61 -20.57 16.50 8.54
CA SER A 61 -21.56 16.16 7.52
C SER A 61 -21.32 16.99 6.26
N ALA A 62 -21.90 16.56 5.13
CA ALA A 62 -21.86 17.30 3.88
C ALA A 62 -22.40 18.74 4.03
N GLN A 63 -23.45 18.95 4.84
CA GLN A 63 -24.02 20.28 5.06
C GLN A 63 -23.07 21.19 5.83
N GLU A 64 -22.41 20.69 6.89
CA GLU A 64 -21.38 21.47 7.58
C GLU A 64 -20.16 21.72 6.71
N ALA A 65 -19.73 20.73 5.93
CA ALA A 65 -18.59 20.82 5.04
C ALA A 65 -18.80 21.89 3.96
N ALA A 66 -19.95 21.87 3.27
CA ALA A 66 -20.32 22.89 2.28
C ALA A 66 -20.31 24.30 2.88
N ARG A 67 -20.86 24.47 4.09
CA ARG A 67 -20.89 25.77 4.77
C ARG A 67 -19.49 26.27 5.18
N ILE A 68 -18.59 25.36 5.55
CA ILE A 68 -17.26 25.71 6.09
C ILE A 68 -16.22 25.88 4.98
N GLU A 69 -16.21 24.98 4.00
CA GLU A 69 -15.18 24.94 2.96
C GLU A 69 -15.58 25.73 1.70
N GLY A 70 -16.89 25.96 1.47
CA GLY A 70 -17.41 26.80 0.40
C GLY A 70 -17.09 26.25 -0.99
N GLU A 71 -16.51 27.09 -1.85
CA GLU A 71 -16.18 26.76 -3.25
C GLU A 71 -15.30 25.49 -3.37
N GLU A 72 -14.39 25.24 -2.43
CA GLU A 72 -13.55 24.03 -2.46
C GLU A 72 -14.35 22.74 -2.26
N TRP A 73 -15.45 22.81 -1.49
CA TRP A 73 -16.37 21.68 -1.32
C TRP A 73 -17.18 21.44 -2.59
N GLU A 74 -17.68 22.52 -3.20
CA GLU A 74 -18.45 22.45 -4.44
C GLU A 74 -17.59 21.85 -5.55
N GLN A 75 -16.37 22.37 -5.75
CA GLN A 75 -15.42 21.82 -6.71
C GLN A 75 -15.13 20.34 -6.46
N ALA A 76 -14.78 19.96 -5.23
CA ALA A 76 -14.50 18.57 -4.91
C ALA A 76 -15.72 17.66 -5.14
N SER A 77 -16.93 18.14 -4.90
CA SER A 77 -18.17 17.39 -5.13
C SER A 77 -18.44 17.21 -6.63
N GLU A 78 -18.27 18.26 -7.44
CA GLU A 78 -18.40 18.20 -8.91
C GLU A 78 -17.37 17.24 -9.53
N GLU A 79 -16.13 17.28 -9.04
CA GLU A 79 -15.08 16.36 -9.49
C GLU A 79 -15.40 14.90 -9.12
N ILE A 80 -15.96 14.64 -7.94
CA ILE A 80 -16.42 13.30 -7.56
C ILE A 80 -17.54 12.81 -8.47
N GLU A 81 -18.51 13.68 -8.79
CA GLU A 81 -19.59 13.35 -9.74
C GLU A 81 -19.02 13.00 -11.12
N LEU A 82 -18.08 13.79 -11.63
CA LEU A 82 -17.38 13.52 -12.88
C LEU A 82 -16.68 12.15 -12.86
N LEU A 83 -16.00 11.80 -11.76
CA LEU A 83 -15.34 10.51 -11.60
C LEU A 83 -16.33 9.34 -11.67
N GLY A 84 -17.54 9.52 -11.13
CA GLY A 84 -18.61 8.53 -11.25
C GLY A 84 -19.08 8.34 -12.69
N GLU A 85 -19.29 9.44 -13.41
CA GLU A 85 -19.75 9.40 -14.81
C GLU A 85 -18.74 8.75 -15.77
N ILE A 86 -17.43 8.89 -15.50
CA ILE A 86 -16.38 8.24 -16.31
C ILE A 86 -16.03 6.82 -15.84
N GLY A 87 -16.72 6.30 -14.82
CA GLY A 87 -16.50 4.95 -14.30
C GLY A 87 -15.15 4.77 -13.58
N ALA A 88 -14.64 5.83 -12.93
CA ALA A 88 -13.43 5.79 -12.10
C ALA A 88 -13.71 5.27 -10.67
N ASP A 89 -14.74 4.44 -10.52
CA ASP A 89 -15.08 3.76 -9.28
C ASP A 89 -14.17 2.54 -9.07
N PHE A 90 -13.98 2.18 -7.80
CA PHE A 90 -13.22 1.00 -7.46
C PHE A 90 -13.98 -0.27 -7.87
N ASP A 91 -13.30 -1.10 -8.67
CA ASP A 91 -13.70 -2.45 -8.98
C ASP A 91 -12.62 -3.43 -8.50
N HIS A 92 -13.03 -4.42 -7.72
CA HIS A 92 -12.12 -5.37 -7.09
C HIS A 92 -11.47 -6.28 -8.15
N ASP A 93 -12.23 -6.68 -9.17
CA ASP A 93 -11.74 -7.61 -10.18
C ASP A 93 -10.71 -6.93 -11.09
N SER A 94 -10.95 -5.69 -11.51
CA SER A 94 -9.97 -4.91 -12.29
C SER A 94 -8.70 -4.62 -11.49
N PHE A 95 -8.80 -4.39 -10.18
CA PHE A 95 -7.62 -4.25 -9.31
C PHE A 95 -6.81 -5.55 -9.24
N MET A 96 -7.48 -6.68 -9.03
CA MET A 96 -6.83 -8.00 -8.96
C MET A 96 -6.23 -8.44 -10.30
N ALA A 97 -6.81 -7.99 -11.42
CA ALA A 97 -6.25 -8.17 -12.75
C ALA A 97 -5.06 -7.25 -13.06
N GLY A 98 -4.80 -6.23 -12.23
CA GLY A 98 -3.77 -5.23 -12.48
C GLY A 98 -4.12 -4.29 -13.64
N GLU A 99 -5.41 -4.02 -13.84
CA GLU A 99 -5.92 -3.10 -14.86
C GLU A 99 -6.24 -1.72 -14.25
N SER A 100 -6.59 -1.69 -12.97
CA SER A 100 -6.82 -0.46 -12.22
C SER A 100 -5.95 -0.37 -10.96
N SER A 101 -5.82 0.84 -10.43
CA SER A 101 -5.13 1.09 -9.16
C SER A 101 -5.99 1.98 -8.26
N PRO A 102 -6.34 1.51 -7.04
CA PRO A 102 -6.90 2.36 -6.00
C PRO A 102 -5.99 3.54 -5.72
N VAL A 103 -6.55 4.75 -5.69
CA VAL A 103 -5.81 5.98 -5.35
C VAL A 103 -6.34 6.55 -4.05
N LEU A 104 -5.43 6.91 -3.14
CA LEU A 104 -5.74 7.68 -1.95
C LEU A 104 -4.91 8.96 -1.93
N PHE A 105 -5.59 10.07 -1.72
CA PHE A 105 -5.00 11.34 -1.36
C PHE A 105 -4.79 11.41 0.16
N GLY A 106 -3.81 12.21 0.56
CA GLY A 106 -3.46 12.40 1.96
C GLY A 106 -2.24 13.29 2.11
N ALA A 107 -1.85 13.54 3.36
CA ALA A 107 -0.68 14.34 3.70
C ALA A 107 0.17 13.57 4.70
N ALA A 108 1.21 12.90 4.21
CA ALA A 108 2.06 12.02 5.01
C ALA A 108 2.83 12.78 6.12
N LEU A 109 3.35 13.98 5.82
CA LEU A 109 4.11 14.77 6.78
C LEU A 109 3.32 15.11 8.06
N PRO A 110 2.07 15.62 7.98
CA PRO A 110 1.22 15.78 9.15
C PRO A 110 0.49 14.49 9.58
N ASN A 111 0.82 13.33 8.99
CA ASN A 111 0.21 12.03 9.29
C ASN A 111 -1.33 12.00 9.10
N PHE A 112 -1.82 12.60 8.02
CA PHE A 112 -3.24 12.64 7.66
C PHE A 112 -3.52 11.72 6.44
N GLY A 113 -4.53 10.86 6.54
CA GLY A 113 -4.86 9.85 5.51
C GLY A 113 -3.98 8.59 5.53
N VAL A 114 -2.90 8.56 6.31
CA VAL A 114 -2.01 7.38 6.43
C VAL A 114 -2.74 6.18 7.04
N GLY A 115 -3.63 6.41 8.00
CA GLY A 115 -4.48 5.35 8.58
C GLY A 115 -5.35 4.69 7.51
N GLN A 116 -6.06 5.49 6.71
CA GLN A 116 -6.91 5.01 5.63
C GLN A 116 -6.12 4.23 4.57
N LEU A 117 -4.90 4.68 4.25
CA LEU A 117 -3.98 3.93 3.37
C LEU A 117 -3.67 2.55 3.94
N LEU A 118 -3.32 2.45 5.22
CA LEU A 118 -3.00 1.17 5.86
C LEU A 118 -4.21 0.26 5.94
N GLU A 119 -5.39 0.79 6.28
CA GLU A 119 -6.65 0.03 6.28
C GLU A 119 -7.00 -0.48 4.89
N THR A 120 -6.82 0.35 3.86
CA THR A 120 -7.02 -0.06 2.46
C THR A 120 -6.05 -1.18 2.06
N ILE A 121 -4.77 -1.07 2.42
CA ILE A 121 -3.78 -2.12 2.15
C ILE A 121 -4.20 -3.42 2.84
N VAL A 122 -4.63 -3.38 4.10
CA VAL A 122 -5.08 -4.58 4.82
C VAL A 122 -6.34 -5.17 4.20
N GLY A 123 -7.28 -4.33 3.75
CA GLY A 123 -8.55 -4.76 3.17
C GLY A 123 -8.45 -5.29 1.74
N LEU A 124 -7.56 -4.74 0.92
CA LEU A 124 -7.48 -5.03 -0.51
C LEU A 124 -6.28 -5.90 -0.90
N ALA A 125 -5.15 -5.82 -0.18
CA ALA A 125 -3.94 -6.51 -0.63
C ALA A 125 -4.14 -8.04 -0.61
N PRO A 126 -3.76 -8.75 -1.69
CA PRO A 126 -3.96 -10.19 -1.76
C PRO A 126 -3.09 -10.92 -0.74
N ALA A 127 -3.68 -11.92 -0.10
CA ALA A 127 -2.95 -12.87 0.71
C ALA A 127 -1.91 -13.63 -0.15
N PRO A 128 -0.88 -14.25 0.47
CA PRO A 128 0.02 -15.14 -0.24
C PRO A 128 -0.76 -16.20 -1.04
N THR A 129 -0.48 -16.30 -2.33
CA THR A 129 -1.08 -17.29 -3.24
C THR A 129 -0.08 -18.35 -3.64
N ALA A 130 -0.61 -19.49 -4.12
CA ALA A 130 0.20 -20.57 -4.69
C ALA A 130 1.17 -20.04 -5.75
N LYS A 131 2.40 -20.53 -5.73
CA LYS A 131 3.44 -20.18 -6.71
C LYS A 131 3.83 -21.40 -7.54
N PRO A 132 4.17 -21.22 -8.83
CA PRO A 132 4.62 -22.32 -9.66
C PRO A 132 5.90 -22.92 -9.09
N ASP A 133 5.97 -24.25 -9.08
CA ASP A 133 7.19 -24.99 -8.75
C ASP A 133 8.11 -25.13 -9.99
N THR A 134 9.15 -25.96 -9.88
CA THR A 134 10.10 -26.19 -10.98
C THR A 134 9.51 -26.93 -12.18
N LYS A 135 8.26 -27.38 -12.10
CA LYS A 135 7.49 -28.02 -13.18
C LYS A 135 6.31 -27.16 -13.62
N ASP A 136 6.29 -25.88 -13.25
CA ASP A 136 5.20 -24.93 -13.48
C ASP A 136 3.87 -25.36 -12.85
N GLN A 137 3.90 -26.20 -11.82
CA GLN A 137 2.69 -26.63 -11.11
C GLN A 137 2.43 -25.71 -9.91
N PRO A 138 1.17 -25.30 -9.67
CA PRO A 138 0.85 -24.46 -8.53
C PRO A 138 1.13 -25.21 -7.23
N ARG A 139 2.10 -24.72 -6.45
CA ARG A 139 2.41 -25.25 -5.13
C ARG A 139 1.53 -24.56 -4.07
N PRO A 140 0.72 -25.33 -3.30
CA PRO A 140 -0.10 -24.78 -2.23
C PRO A 140 0.72 -24.06 -1.16
N VAL A 141 0.16 -23.01 -0.56
CA VAL A 141 0.85 -22.19 0.47
C VAL A 141 1.11 -22.96 1.76
N ASP A 142 0.33 -24.00 2.05
CA ASP A 142 0.46 -24.90 3.19
C ASP A 142 1.37 -26.12 2.93
N ALA A 143 1.88 -26.27 1.71
CA ALA A 143 2.85 -27.32 1.38
C ALA A 143 4.16 -27.15 2.20
N PRO A 144 5.00 -28.21 2.33
CA PRO A 144 6.26 -28.13 3.07
C PRO A 144 7.13 -26.94 2.65
N PHE A 145 7.96 -26.43 3.58
CA PHE A 145 8.71 -25.20 3.41
C PHE A 145 9.37 -25.09 2.03
N SER A 146 9.13 -23.97 1.36
CA SER A 146 9.85 -23.56 0.16
C SER A 146 10.09 -22.05 0.19
N GLY A 147 11.17 -21.61 -0.44
CA GLY A 147 11.47 -20.20 -0.56
C GLY A 147 12.36 -19.89 -1.77
N GLN A 148 12.18 -18.69 -2.30
CA GLN A 148 12.94 -18.18 -3.44
C GLN A 148 13.84 -17.03 -3.00
N VAL A 149 15.13 -17.12 -3.32
CA VAL A 149 16.05 -15.99 -3.16
C VAL A 149 15.73 -14.98 -4.27
N PHE A 150 15.34 -13.76 -3.90
CA PHE A 150 15.00 -12.70 -4.86
C PHE A 150 16.00 -11.53 -4.84
N LYS A 151 16.82 -11.42 -3.78
CA LYS A 151 17.85 -10.40 -3.65
C LYS A 151 19.05 -10.94 -2.89
N MET A 152 20.24 -10.67 -3.40
CA MET A 152 21.51 -10.89 -2.72
C MET A 152 22.13 -9.54 -2.38
N GLN A 153 22.57 -9.39 -1.15
CA GLN A 153 23.31 -8.22 -0.70
C GLN A 153 24.65 -8.68 -0.13
N ALA A 154 25.74 -8.02 -0.52
CA ALA A 154 27.09 -8.37 -0.09
C ALA A 154 27.79 -7.16 0.53
N ASN A 155 28.83 -7.42 1.32
CA ASN A 155 29.71 -6.42 1.93
C ASN A 155 28.97 -5.45 2.88
N MET A 156 28.10 -5.97 3.75
CA MET A 156 27.54 -5.17 4.84
C MET A 156 28.59 -4.90 5.92
N ASP A 157 29.53 -5.83 6.14
CA ASP A 157 30.75 -5.62 6.90
C ASP A 157 32.00 -5.77 6.00
N LYS A 158 32.77 -4.68 5.88
CA LYS A 158 34.01 -4.61 5.09
C LYS A 158 35.05 -5.64 5.54
N ASN A 159 35.05 -6.04 6.81
CA ASN A 159 36.03 -6.96 7.37
C ASN A 159 35.67 -8.43 7.15
N HIS A 160 34.39 -8.75 6.99
CA HIS A 160 33.90 -10.14 6.97
C HIS A 160 33.39 -10.61 5.60
N ARG A 161 33.28 -9.71 4.61
CA ARG A 161 32.73 -10.00 3.26
C ARG A 161 31.43 -10.81 3.35
N ASP A 162 30.56 -10.41 4.28
CA ASP A 162 29.30 -11.07 4.51
C ASP A 162 28.38 -10.97 3.28
N ARG A 163 27.53 -11.98 3.11
CA ARG A 163 26.52 -12.04 2.06
C ARG A 163 25.21 -12.46 2.67
N MET A 164 24.18 -11.65 2.46
CA MET A 164 22.81 -11.94 2.89
C MET A 164 21.95 -12.23 1.67
N ALA A 165 21.21 -13.33 1.77
CA ALA A 165 20.18 -13.71 0.81
C ALA A 165 18.81 -13.36 1.39
N PHE A 166 18.03 -12.55 0.67
CA PHE A 166 16.64 -12.28 0.99
C PHE A 166 15.77 -13.36 0.34
N VAL A 167 15.07 -14.11 1.18
CA VAL A 167 14.25 -15.24 0.76
C VAL A 167 12.78 -14.87 0.94
N ARG A 168 12.00 -15.00 -0.12
CA ARG A 168 10.54 -15.00 -0.05
C ARG A 168 10.06 -16.41 0.29
N ILE A 169 9.42 -16.58 1.45
CA ILE A 169 8.73 -17.83 1.79
C ILE A 169 7.56 -18.00 0.80
N SER A 170 7.53 -19.14 0.12
CA SER A 170 6.55 -19.45 -0.93
C SER A 170 5.53 -20.50 -0.47
N SER A 171 5.91 -21.38 0.45
CA SER A 171 5.00 -22.31 1.12
C SER A 171 5.55 -22.70 2.49
N GLY A 172 4.67 -23.19 3.37
CA GLY A 172 5.01 -23.77 4.65
C GLY A 172 5.53 -22.75 5.65
N ARG A 173 6.26 -23.25 6.64
CA ARG A 173 6.77 -22.45 7.76
C ARG A 173 8.29 -22.55 7.84
N PHE A 174 8.92 -21.41 8.08
CA PHE A 174 10.34 -21.35 8.41
C PHE A 174 10.53 -21.45 9.92
N ASP A 175 11.32 -22.41 10.36
CA ASP A 175 11.77 -22.50 11.75
C ASP A 175 13.30 -22.36 11.80
N ARG A 176 13.78 -21.50 12.70
CA ARG A 176 15.21 -21.20 12.81
C ARG A 176 16.01 -22.46 13.14
N GLY A 177 17.08 -22.70 12.38
CA GLY A 177 17.95 -23.86 12.58
C GLY A 177 17.49 -25.13 11.89
N MET A 178 16.35 -25.11 11.18
CA MET A 178 15.95 -26.22 10.32
C MET A 178 17.02 -26.52 9.24
N VAL A 179 17.05 -27.77 8.79
CA VAL A 179 17.91 -28.18 7.67
C VAL A 179 17.11 -28.01 6.39
N LEU A 180 17.59 -27.17 5.50
CA LEU A 180 17.02 -26.94 4.17
C LEU A 180 17.88 -27.60 3.11
N THR A 181 17.26 -27.95 1.98
CA THR A 181 17.99 -28.41 0.80
C THR A 181 18.16 -27.25 -0.17
N HIS A 182 19.40 -26.93 -0.53
CA HIS A 182 19.65 -25.95 -1.59
C HIS A 182 19.32 -26.58 -2.95
N ALA A 183 18.22 -26.13 -3.57
CA ALA A 183 17.63 -26.77 -4.75
C ALA A 183 18.64 -26.99 -5.90
N ALA A 184 19.51 -26.02 -6.18
CA ALA A 184 20.46 -26.12 -7.29
C ALA A 184 21.60 -27.12 -7.06
N THR A 185 22.02 -27.33 -5.80
CA THR A 185 23.16 -28.23 -5.49
C THR A 185 22.73 -29.55 -4.87
N GLY A 186 21.48 -29.68 -4.45
CA GLY A 186 20.96 -30.82 -3.69
C GLY A 186 21.57 -30.95 -2.28
N ARG A 187 22.39 -29.99 -1.85
CA ARG A 187 23.11 -30.08 -0.58
C ARG A 187 22.24 -29.58 0.59
N PRO A 188 22.23 -30.30 1.72
CA PRO A 188 21.61 -29.80 2.93
C PRO A 188 22.44 -28.67 3.54
N PHE A 189 21.78 -27.69 4.16
CA PHE A 189 22.42 -26.67 4.98
C PHE A 189 21.52 -26.29 6.16
N ALA A 190 22.12 -25.92 7.29
CA ALA A 190 21.40 -25.50 8.48
C ALA A 190 21.20 -23.98 8.51
N THR A 191 20.02 -23.52 8.92
CA THR A 191 19.64 -22.08 8.92
C THR A 191 19.89 -21.38 10.25
N LYS A 192 20.95 -21.77 10.98
CA LYS A 192 21.22 -21.28 12.35
C LYS A 192 21.42 -19.76 12.44
N TYR A 193 21.94 -19.14 11.38
CA TYR A 193 22.27 -17.71 11.31
C TYR A 193 21.25 -16.91 10.48
N SER A 194 20.00 -17.38 10.36
CA SER A 194 18.94 -16.62 9.70
C SER A 194 18.58 -15.37 10.50
N GLN A 195 18.36 -14.27 9.79
CA GLN A 195 17.75 -13.07 10.34
C GLN A 195 16.31 -12.99 9.85
N ALA A 196 15.40 -12.62 10.75
CA ALA A 196 14.03 -12.30 10.42
C ALA A 196 13.83 -10.80 10.60
N VAL A 197 13.17 -10.16 9.64
CA VAL A 197 12.91 -8.72 9.66
C VAL A 197 11.57 -8.49 10.33
N PHE A 198 11.59 -7.90 11.52
CA PHE A 198 10.41 -7.55 12.28
C PHE A 198 10.40 -6.05 12.58
N GLY A 199 9.20 -5.50 12.84
CA GLY A 199 9.10 -4.23 13.55
C GLY A 199 9.78 -4.36 14.92
N SER A 200 10.34 -3.26 15.42
CA SER A 200 11.19 -3.23 16.64
C SER A 200 10.58 -3.91 17.88
N GLU A 201 9.25 -4.03 17.94
CA GLU A 201 8.52 -4.60 19.07
C GLU A 201 8.08 -6.06 18.87
N ARG A 202 8.44 -6.72 17.77
CA ARG A 202 8.07 -8.13 17.51
C ARG A 202 9.31 -9.04 17.48
N SER A 203 9.26 -10.12 18.25
CA SER A 203 10.20 -11.25 18.18
C SER A 203 9.45 -12.55 17.93
N THR A 204 10.03 -13.46 17.13
CA THR A 204 9.61 -14.87 17.03
C THR A 204 10.20 -15.72 18.12
#